data_AF-A0A847ZGA1-F1
#
_entry.id   AF-A0A847ZGA1-F1
#
_cell.length_a   1.000
_cell.length_b   1.000
_cell.length_c   1.000
_cell.angle_alpha   90.00
_cell.angle_beta   90.00
_cell.angle_gamma   90.00
#
_symmetry.space_group_name_H-M   'P 1'
#
loop_
_entity.id
_entity.type
_entity.pdbx_description
1 polymer ?
#
loop_
_entity_poly.entity_id
_entity_poly.type
_entity_poly.pdbx_seq_one_letter_code
_entity_poly.pdbx_strand_id
1 'polypeptide(L)' 'LFGLMPHPEAFLHRTNHPRWTREDLPEEGQGLAVFKNAVSFIRGGDF' A
#
# COMPACT_ATOMS: atom_id res chain seq x y z
N LEU A 1 -17.83 -3.26 -2.50
CA LEU A 1 -16.80 -4.31 -2.68
C LEU A 1 -15.90 -3.91 -3.84
N PHE A 2 -14.59 -3.82 -3.61
CA PHE A 2 -13.61 -3.48 -4.65
C PHE A 2 -12.92 -4.76 -5.14
N GLY A 3 -12.71 -4.88 -6.45
CA GLY A 3 -11.85 -5.91 -7.06
C GLY A 3 -10.60 -5.25 -7.63
N LEU A 4 -9.43 -5.75 -7.27
CA LEU A 4 -8.14 -5.23 -7.74
C LEU A 4 -7.42 -6.32 -8.54
N MET A 5 -7.08 -6.00 -9.80
CA MET A 5 -6.05 -6.74 -10.54
C MET A 5 -4.63 -6.48 -10.05
N PRO A 6 -4.21 -5.24 -9.71
CA PRO A 6 -2.90 -5.04 -9.09
C PRO A 6 -2.89 -5.69 -7.70
N HIS A 7 -1.73 -6.23 -7.29
CA HIS A 7 -1.50 -6.84 -5.99
C HIS A 7 -0.88 -5.79 -5.03
N PRO A 8 -1.68 -4.95 -4.33
CA PRO A 8 -1.15 -3.90 -3.46
C PRO A 8 -0.29 -4.44 -2.32
N GLU A 9 -0.55 -5.67 -1.87
CA GLU A 9 0.25 -6.38 -0.88
C GLU A 9 1.69 -6.65 -1.36
N ALA A 10 1.93 -6.67 -2.67
CA ALA A 10 3.28 -6.82 -3.20
C ALA A 10 4.10 -5.52 -3.03
N PHE A 11 3.47 -4.36 -2.85
CA PHE A 11 4.14 -3.05 -2.83
C PHE A 11 4.01 -2.35 -1.46
N LEU A 12 4.32 -3.04 -0.36
CA LEU A 12 4.23 -2.49 1.01
C LEU A 12 5.49 -1.73 1.45
N HIS A 13 6.65 -2.08 0.89
CA HIS A 13 7.94 -1.50 1.26
C HIS A 13 8.72 -1.10 0.01
N ARG A 14 9.59 -0.10 0.11
CA ARG A 14 10.40 0.38 -1.02
C ARG A 14 11.15 -0.73 -1.76
N THR A 15 11.66 -1.72 -1.02
CA THR A 15 12.45 -2.84 -1.57
C THR A 15 11.65 -3.76 -2.47
N ASN A 16 10.33 -3.75 -2.37
CA ASN A 16 9.48 -4.58 -3.22
C ASN A 16 9.28 -3.94 -4.61
N HIS A 17 9.61 -2.66 -4.77
CA HIS A 17 9.55 -2.02 -6.07
C HIS A 17 10.64 -2.60 -6.98
N PRO A 18 10.34 -3.03 -8.22
CA PRO A 18 11.33 -3.64 -9.13
C PRO A 18 12.57 -2.77 -9.41
N ARG A 19 12.46 -1.45 -9.17
CA ARG A 19 13.50 -0.46 -9.40
C ARG A 19 14.07 0.13 -8.10
N TRP A 20 13.87 -0.53 -6.96
CA TRP A 20 14.27 -0.02 -5.63
C TRP A 20 15.76 0.31 -5.45
N THR A 21 16.64 -0.27 -6.26
CA THR A 21 18.08 0.04 -6.25
C THR A 21 18.47 1.15 -7.23
N ARG A 22 17.56 1.57 -8.10
CA ARG A 22 17.81 2.51 -9.21
C ARG A 22 17.13 3.86 -9.02
N GLU A 23 16.22 3.97 -8.07
CA GLU A 23 15.40 5.15 -7.81
C GLU A 23 15.38 5.45 -6.32
N ASP A 24 15.36 6.73 -5.98
CA ASP A 24 15.07 7.17 -4.62
C ASP A 24 13.56 7.07 -4.40
N LEU A 25 13.14 6.07 -3.66
CA LEU A 25 11.74 5.75 -3.41
C LEU A 25 11.40 6.01 -1.95
N PRO A 26 10.17 6.49 -1.66
CA PRO A 26 9.67 6.56 -0.30
C PRO A 26 9.79 5.20 0.38
N GLU A 27 10.12 5.20 1.68
CA GLU A 27 10.23 3.97 2.48
C GLU A 27 8.92 3.16 2.48
N GLU A 28 7.80 3.87 2.58
CA GLU A 28 6.47 3.29 2.47
C GLU A 28 6.13 2.96 1.02
N GLY A 29 5.81 1.70 0.76
CA GLY A 29 5.34 1.27 -0.54
C GLY A 29 3.92 1.75 -0.83
N GLN A 30 3.64 2.02 -2.10
CA GLN A 30 2.37 2.62 -2.55
C GLN A 30 1.14 1.76 -2.22
N GLY A 31 1.30 0.44 -2.14
CA GLY A 31 0.20 -0.47 -1.79
C GLY A 31 -0.29 -0.33 -0.35
N LEU A 32 0.55 0.22 0.55
CA LEU A 32 0.22 0.41 1.96
C LEU A 32 -0.96 1.37 2.17
N ALA A 33 -1.20 2.30 1.24
CA ALA A 33 -2.29 3.26 1.32
C ALA A 33 -3.67 2.59 1.44
N VAL A 34 -3.90 1.49 0.72
CA VAL A 34 -5.18 0.75 0.76
C VAL A 34 -5.43 0.19 2.16
N PHE A 35 -4.40 -0.40 2.78
CA PHE A 35 -4.50 -0.99 4.12
C PHE A 35 -4.62 0.07 5.21
N LYS A 36 -3.90 1.20 5.09
CA LYS A 36 -4.04 2.35 6.01
C LYS A 36 -5.46 2.91 6.00
N ASN A 37 -6.06 3.06 4.82
CA ASN A 37 -7.43 3.52 4.69
C ASN A 37 -8.42 2.54 5.33
N ALA A 38 -8.24 1.24 5.11
CA ALA A 38 -9.08 0.23 5.73
C ALA A 38 -9.01 0.25 7.27
N VAL A 39 -7.80 0.35 7.83
CA VAL A 39 -7.62 0.47 9.30
C VAL A 39 -8.20 1.79 9.82
N SER A 40 -8.00 2.89 9.11
CA SER A 40 -8.57 4.19 9.49
C SER A 40 -10.09 4.14 9.52
N PHE A 41 -10.73 3.51 8.53
CA PHE A 41 -12.17 3.32 8.48
C PHE A 41 -12.67 2.50 9.68
N ILE A 42 -12.00 1.39 9.99
CA ILE A 42 -12.34 0.54 11.16
C ILE A 42 -12.15 1.30 12.48
N ARG A 43 -11.15 2.18 12.58
CA ARG A 43 -10.92 2.98 13.79
C ARG A 43 -11.85 4.19 13.91
N GLY A 44 -12.29 4.75 12.79
CA GLY A 44 -13.20 5.91 12.73
C GLY A 44 -14.62 5.59 13.21
N GLY A 45 -15.00 4.30 13.24
CA GLY A 45 -16.33 3.90 13.65
C GLY A 45 -17.41 4.15 12.59
N ASP A 46 -17.01 4.42 11.34
CA ASP A 46 -17.91 4.77 10.23
C ASP A 46 -18.59 3.52 9.60
N PHE A 47 -19.13 2.63 10.44
CA PHE A 47 -19.84 1.41 10.02
C PHE A 47 -21.14 1.19 10.78
#